data_AF-A0A661M4J1-F1
#
_entry.id   AF-A0A661M4J1-F1
#
_cell.length_a   1.000
_cell.length_b   1.000
_cell.length_c   1.000
_cell.angle_alpha   90.00
_cell.angle_beta   90.00
_cell.angle_gamma   90.00
#
_symmetry.space_group_name_H-M   'P 1'
#
loop_
_entity.id
_entity.type
_entity.pdbx_description
1 polymer ?
#
loop_
_entity_poly.entity_id
_entity_poly.type
_entity_poly.pdbx_seq_one_letter_code
_entity_poly.pdbx_strand_id
1 'polypeptide(L)'
;PKDPRYGNLEGRKVILPILNKPIPIILDRYVDVEFGTGALKITPAHDPNDFEIGLSHGLKKIKVIDEDGKMNELAGPYKGLDRFECRERILEDLKKAGLLEKIEPYRHAVGHCYRCKTMIEP
;
A
#
# COMPACT_ATOMS: atom_id res chain seq x y z
N PRO A 1 16.33 -5.44 -6.21
CA PRO A 1 17.63 -5.64 -5.50
C PRO A 1 18.85 -5.01 -6.19
N LYS A 2 18.86 -4.89 -7.52
CA LYS A 2 20.00 -4.37 -8.28
C LYS A 2 19.98 -2.84 -8.50
N ASP A 3 19.01 -2.15 -7.92
CA ASP A 3 18.90 -0.69 -8.04
C ASP A 3 19.94 -0.01 -7.13
N PRO A 4 20.96 0.68 -7.69
CA PRO A 4 22.00 1.31 -6.90
C PRO A 4 21.47 2.44 -6.00
N ARG A 5 20.30 3.02 -6.29
CA ARG A 5 19.67 4.07 -5.47
C ARG A 5 19.29 3.56 -4.08
N TYR A 6 18.98 2.27 -3.94
CA TYR A 6 18.45 1.67 -2.71
C TYR A 6 19.32 0.54 -2.12
N GLY A 7 20.46 0.22 -2.74
CA GLY A 7 21.30 -0.92 -2.34
C GLY A 7 21.75 -0.92 -0.86
N ASN A 8 21.90 0.26 -0.25
CA ASN A 8 22.35 0.42 1.14
C ASN A 8 21.20 0.44 2.18
N LEU A 9 19.96 0.16 1.75
CA LEU A 9 18.77 0.26 2.58
C LEU A 9 18.20 -1.09 3.03
N GLU A 10 18.78 -2.21 2.60
CA GLU A 10 18.35 -3.54 3.03
C GLU A 10 18.38 -3.68 4.55
N GLY A 11 17.30 -4.20 5.13
CA GLY A 11 17.15 -4.36 6.59
C GLY A 11 16.89 -3.05 7.35
N ARG A 12 16.96 -1.89 6.70
CA ARG A 12 16.52 -0.62 7.31
C ARG A 12 15.00 -0.57 7.39
N LYS A 13 14.52 0.43 8.12
CA LYS A 13 13.09 0.70 8.28
C LYS A 13 12.77 2.12 7.85
N VAL A 14 11.57 2.31 7.31
CA VAL A 14 11.00 3.64 7.04
C VAL A 14 9.75 3.82 7.89
N ILE A 15 9.38 5.06 8.13
CA ILE A 15 8.17 5.38 8.89
C ILE A 15 7.01 5.51 7.90
N LEU A 16 5.94 4.73 8.12
CA LEU A 16 4.64 4.96 7.52
C LEU A 16 4.07 6.25 8.12
N PRO A 17 3.98 7.36 7.37
CA PRO A 17 3.78 8.67 7.98
C PRO A 17 2.45 8.82 8.71
N ILE A 18 1.37 8.29 8.13
CA ILE A 18 0.01 8.43 8.64
C ILE A 18 -0.25 7.67 9.96
N LEU A 19 0.57 6.66 10.28
CA LEU A 19 0.43 5.85 11.50
C LEU A 19 1.67 5.90 12.38
N ASN A 20 2.67 6.71 12.00
CA ASN A 20 3.99 6.76 12.62
C ASN A 20 4.58 5.37 12.94
N LYS A 21 4.42 4.44 11.99
CA LYS A 21 4.74 3.02 12.19
C LYS A 21 5.97 2.62 11.39
N PRO A 22 7.00 2.01 12.01
CA PRO A 22 8.15 1.53 11.27
C PRO A 22 7.78 0.30 10.41
N ILE A 23 8.14 0.34 9.14
CA ILE A 23 7.99 -0.76 8.18
C ILE A 23 9.37 -1.15 7.63
N PRO A 24 9.66 -2.45 7.46
CA PRO A 24 10.94 -2.90 6.92
C PRO A 24 11.07 -2.57 5.44
N ILE A 25 12.30 -2.30 5.01
CA ILE A 25 12.68 -2.31 3.59
C ILE A 25 13.17 -3.72 3.24
N ILE A 26 12.58 -4.29 2.21
CA ILE A 26 13.04 -5.53 1.57
C ILE A 26 13.48 -5.24 0.13
N LEU A 27 14.40 -6.05 -0.38
CA LEU A 27 14.82 -5.98 -1.77
C LEU A 27 14.23 -7.17 -2.53
N ASP A 28 13.28 -6.91 -3.42
CA ASP A 28 12.66 -7.93 -4.27
C ASP A 28 12.93 -7.68 -5.75
N ARG A 29 13.00 -8.75 -6.54
CA ARG A 29 13.18 -8.74 -8.01
C ARG A 29 11.88 -8.46 -8.78
N TYR A 30 10.73 -8.56 -8.12
CA TYR A 30 9.42 -8.25 -8.66
C TYR A 30 9.26 -6.75 -8.99
N VAL A 31 9.96 -5.88 -8.25
CA VAL A 31 9.88 -4.43 -8.45
C VAL A 31 10.57 -4.03 -9.75
N ASP A 32 9.82 -3.39 -10.63
CA ASP A 32 10.35 -2.71 -11.82
C ASP A 32 11.06 -1.41 -11.39
N VAL A 33 12.34 -1.31 -11.71
CA VAL A 33 13.20 -0.17 -11.34
C VAL A 33 12.97 1.05 -12.23
N GLU A 34 12.43 0.85 -13.44
CA GLU A 34 12.14 1.92 -14.40
C GLU A 34 10.76 2.55 -14.15
N PHE A 35 9.87 1.82 -13.48
CA PHE A 35 8.54 2.31 -13.14
C PHE A 35 8.52 3.14 -11.85
N GLY A 36 7.92 4.34 -11.92
CA GLY A 36 7.75 5.21 -10.77
C GLY A 36 9.08 5.58 -10.11
N THR A 37 9.21 5.31 -8.80
CA THR A 37 10.44 5.59 -8.04
C THR A 37 11.42 4.40 -8.01
N GLY A 38 11.05 3.25 -8.60
CA GLY A 38 11.78 1.99 -8.40
C GLY A 38 11.58 1.36 -7.01
N ALA A 39 10.60 1.86 -6.24
CA ALA A 39 10.20 1.31 -4.95
C ALA A 39 8.66 1.16 -4.91
N LEU A 40 8.19 0.05 -4.31
CA LEU A 40 6.78 -0.32 -4.24
C LEU A 40 6.34 -0.50 -2.78
N LYS A 41 5.15 0.00 -2.44
CA LYS A 41 4.47 -0.32 -1.18
C LYS A 41 3.93 -1.76 -1.26
N ILE A 42 4.26 -2.59 -0.27
CA ILE A 42 3.77 -3.96 -0.17
C ILE A 42 2.68 -4.06 0.92
N THR A 43 1.49 -4.54 0.54
CA THR A 43 0.31 -4.74 1.38
C THR A 43 -0.26 -6.17 1.24
N PRO A 44 0.36 -7.18 1.89
CA PRO A 44 0.07 -8.60 1.65
C PRO A 44 -1.37 -9.08 1.92
N ALA A 45 -2.20 -8.26 2.54
CA ALA A 45 -3.59 -8.61 2.84
C ALA A 45 -4.61 -7.97 1.89
N HIS A 46 -4.16 -7.20 0.89
CA HIS A 46 -5.04 -6.43 -0.01
C HIS A 46 -4.58 -6.41 -1.47
N ASP A 47 -3.51 -7.13 -1.82
CA ASP A 47 -3.08 -7.31 -3.21
C ASP A 47 -2.48 -8.72 -3.39
N PRO A 48 -2.88 -9.48 -4.43
CA PRO A 48 -2.38 -10.84 -4.64
C PRO A 48 -0.88 -10.93 -4.93
N ASN A 49 -0.28 -9.94 -5.60
CA ASN A 49 1.16 -9.95 -5.87
C ASN A 49 1.93 -9.62 -4.59
N ASP A 50 1.45 -8.65 -3.82
CA ASP A 50 2.00 -8.32 -2.51
C ASP A 50 1.90 -9.50 -1.53
N PHE A 51 0.86 -10.33 -1.65
CA PHE A 51 0.71 -11.54 -0.85
C PHE A 51 1.85 -12.53 -1.10
N GLU A 52 2.17 -12.82 -2.38
CA GLU A 52 3.26 -13.74 -2.74
C GLU A 52 4.64 -13.22 -2.32
N ILE A 53 4.89 -11.92 -2.49
CA ILE A 53 6.11 -11.25 -1.99
C ILE A 53 6.14 -11.34 -0.46
N GLY A 54 5.01 -11.05 0.19
CA GLY A 54 4.87 -11.12 1.63
C GLY A 54 5.15 -12.51 2.20
N LEU A 55 4.68 -13.57 1.54
CA LEU A 55 5.01 -14.95 1.91
C LEU A 55 6.51 -15.24 1.77
N SER A 56 7.10 -14.86 0.64
CA SER A 56 8.52 -15.11 0.33
C SER A 56 9.47 -14.43 1.32
N HIS A 57 9.09 -13.25 1.83
CA HIS A 57 9.89 -12.47 2.79
C HIS A 57 9.41 -12.59 4.25
N GLY A 58 8.42 -13.44 4.54
CA GLY A 58 7.88 -13.60 5.90
C GLY A 58 7.21 -12.34 6.47
N LEU A 59 6.62 -11.50 5.63
CA LEU A 59 5.91 -10.30 6.04
C LEU A 59 4.56 -10.64 6.66
N LYS A 60 4.17 -9.85 7.67
CA LYS A 60 2.88 -9.99 8.34
C LYS A 60 1.75 -9.53 7.41
N LYS A 61 0.67 -10.32 7.36
CA LYS A 61 -0.58 -9.95 6.69
C LYS A 61 -1.43 -9.13 7.67
N ILE A 62 -1.64 -7.85 7.34
CA ILE A 62 -2.43 -6.91 8.16
C ILE A 62 -3.65 -6.48 7.35
N LYS A 63 -4.81 -7.06 7.66
CA LYS A 63 -6.09 -6.68 7.05
C LYS A 63 -6.65 -5.46 7.77
N VAL A 64 -6.84 -4.34 7.08
CA VAL A 64 -7.33 -3.07 7.64
C VAL A 64 -8.71 -2.68 7.13
N ILE A 65 -9.16 -3.30 6.04
CA ILE A 65 -10.49 -3.17 5.44
C ILE A 65 -11.27 -4.44 5.78
N ASP A 66 -12.47 -4.31 6.33
CA ASP A 66 -13.36 -5.43 6.63
C ASP A 66 -14.21 -5.86 5.42
N GLU A 67 -15.07 -6.87 5.61
CA GLU A 67 -15.92 -7.41 4.55
C GLU A 67 -16.99 -6.41 4.04
N ASP A 68 -17.32 -5.41 4.86
CA ASP A 68 -18.26 -4.33 4.50
C ASP A 68 -17.55 -3.17 3.77
N GLY A 69 -16.23 -3.29 3.54
CA GLY A 69 -15.43 -2.26 2.91
C GLY A 69 -15.10 -1.08 3.83
N LYS A 70 -15.21 -1.26 5.15
CA LYS A 70 -14.91 -0.24 6.16
C LYS A 70 -13.56 -0.49 6.83
N MET A 71 -12.98 0.58 7.34
CA MET A 71 -11.71 0.54 8.04
C MET A 71 -11.87 0.00 9.47
N ASN A 72 -11.11 -1.04 9.85
CA ASN A 72 -11.17 -1.66 11.18
C ASN A 72 -10.24 -0.98 12.22
N GLU A 73 -10.11 -1.54 13.43
CA GLU A 73 -9.26 -0.94 14.48
C GLU A 73 -7.76 -0.79 14.13
N LEU A 74 -7.27 -1.56 13.17
CA LEU A 74 -5.87 -1.49 12.73
C LEU A 74 -5.60 -0.28 11.83
N ALA A 75 -6.65 0.42 11.38
CA ALA A 75 -6.56 1.64 10.59
C ALA A 75 -6.31 2.91 11.43
N GLY A 76 -6.22 2.80 12.76
CA GLY A 76 -5.92 3.93 13.64
C GLY A 76 -6.98 5.04 13.55
N PRO A 77 -6.62 6.30 13.22
CA PRO A 77 -7.56 7.43 13.20
C PRO A 77 -8.62 7.30 12.10
N TYR A 78 -8.45 6.39 11.14
CA TYR A 78 -9.38 6.17 10.05
C TYR A 78 -10.43 5.09 10.33
N LYS A 79 -10.44 4.51 11.54
CA LYS A 79 -11.41 3.48 11.93
C LYS A 79 -12.84 3.93 11.68
N GLY A 80 -13.64 3.05 11.07
CA GLY A 80 -15.07 3.23 10.83
C GLY A 80 -15.42 3.95 9.53
N LEU A 81 -14.45 4.56 8.84
CA LEU A 81 -14.66 5.17 7.54
C LEU A 81 -14.87 4.10 6.46
N ASP A 82 -15.65 4.44 5.43
CA ASP A 82 -15.64 3.67 4.18
C ASP A 82 -14.26 3.77 3.50
N ARG A 83 -13.83 2.74 2.80
CA ARG A 83 -12.50 2.69 2.16
C ARG A 83 -12.24 3.82 1.17
N PHE A 84 -13.26 4.30 0.45
CA PHE A 84 -13.11 5.40 -0.51
C PHE A 84 -13.05 6.74 0.22
N GLU A 85 -13.85 6.93 1.27
CA GLU A 85 -13.76 8.11 2.14
C GLU A 85 -12.40 8.17 2.84
N CYS A 86 -11.92 7.03 3.33
CA CYS A 86 -10.59 6.89 3.94
C CYS A 86 -9.47 7.29 2.97
N ARG A 87 -9.57 6.89 1.69
CA ARG A 87 -8.61 7.29 0.65
C ARG A 87 -8.52 8.80 0.51
N GLU A 88 -9.65 9.48 0.40
CA GLU A 88 -9.67 10.95 0.27
C GLU A 88 -9.10 11.62 1.52
N ARG A 89 -9.47 11.14 2.72
CA ARG A 89 -8.91 11.66 3.97
C ARG A 89 -7.39 11.49 4.04
N ILE A 90 -6.86 10.32 3.68
CA ILE A 90 -5.41 10.07 3.66
C ILE A 90 -4.71 11.03 2.70
N LEU A 91 -5.29 11.30 1.52
CA LEU A 91 -4.72 12.26 0.57
C LEU A 91 -4.66 13.68 1.16
N GLU A 92 -5.72 14.12 1.83
CA GLU A 92 -5.74 15.41 2.53
C GLU A 92 -4.65 15.50 3.60
N ASP A 93 -4.50 14.45 4.40
CA ASP A 93 -3.57 14.44 5.53
C ASP A 93 -2.11 14.38 5.04
N LEU A 94 -1.81 13.62 3.98
CA LEU A 94 -0.51 13.63 3.32
C LEU A 94 -0.19 15.01 2.71
N LYS A 95 -1.19 15.67 2.11
CA LYS A 95 -1.04 17.02 1.56
C LYS A 95 -0.75 18.05 2.66
N LYS A 96 -1.50 18.02 3.76
CA LYS A 96 -1.28 18.90 4.93
C LYS A 96 0.10 18.70 5.55
N ALA A 97 0.59 17.45 5.57
CA ALA A 97 1.91 17.11 6.09
C ALA A 97 3.06 17.46 5.13
N GLY A 98 2.78 17.89 3.89
CA GLY A 98 3.81 18.14 2.88
C GLY A 98 4.50 16.87 2.38
N LEU A 99 3.85 15.70 2.52
CA LEU A 99 4.39 14.39 2.15
C LEU A 99 3.81 13.84 0.83
N LEU A 100 2.93 14.60 0.20
CA LEU A 100 2.37 14.29 -1.10
C LEU A 100 3.19 15.02 -2.19
N GLU A 101 3.96 14.25 -2.96
CA GLU A 101 4.83 14.82 -4.01
C GLU A 101 4.05 15.20 -5.27
N LYS A 102 3.19 14.30 -5.79
CA LYS A 102 2.41 14.52 -7.01
C LYS A 102 1.17 13.64 -7.09
N ILE A 103 0.19 14.10 -7.88
CA ILE A 103 -1.00 13.33 -8.28
C ILE A 103 -1.06 13.37 -9.80
N GLU A 104 -1.17 12.20 -10.43
CA GLU A 104 -1.23 12.05 -11.89
C GLU A 104 -2.34 11.06 -12.27
N PRO A 105 -3.07 11.29 -13.37
CA PRO A 105 -4.06 10.34 -13.85
C PRO A 105 -3.36 9.06 -14.34
N TYR A 106 -3.78 7.91 -13.82
CA TYR A 106 -3.19 6.63 -14.15
C TYR A 106 -4.26 5.59 -14.46
N ARG A 107 -4.17 4.99 -15.64
CA ARG A 107 -5.06 3.90 -16.05
C ARG A 107 -4.53 2.60 -15.48
N HIS A 108 -5.19 2.10 -14.44
CA HIS A 108 -4.86 0.85 -13.79
C HIS A 108 -5.94 -0.20 -14.06
N ALA A 109 -5.54 -1.48 -14.02
CA ALA A 109 -6.45 -2.60 -14.17
C ALA A 109 -7.05 -2.96 -12.80
N VAL A 110 -8.36 -2.77 -12.65
CA VAL A 110 -9.09 -3.11 -11.42
C VAL A 110 -9.99 -4.31 -11.67
N GLY A 111 -9.97 -5.27 -10.74
CA GLY A 111 -10.89 -6.40 -10.73
C GLY A 111 -12.33 -5.96 -10.50
N HIS A 112 -13.26 -6.46 -11.32
CA HIS A 112 -14.69 -6.20 -11.17
C HIS A 112 -15.47 -7.51 -11.09
N CYS A 113 -16.49 -7.55 -10.24
CA CYS A 113 -17.38 -8.69 -10.10
C CYS A 113 -18.07 -8.99 -11.43
N TYR A 114 -17.98 -10.23 -11.90
CA TYR A 114 -18.54 -10.59 -13.20
C TYR A 114 -20.06 -10.42 -13.25
N ARG A 115 -20.77 -10.56 -12.12
CA ARG A 115 -22.23 -10.43 -11.99
C ARG A 115 -22.68 -8.99 -11.82
N CYS A 116 -22.34 -8.35 -10.71
CA CYS A 116 -22.84 -7.01 -10.34
C CYS A 116 -21.94 -5.86 -10.78
N LYS A 117 -20.78 -6.16 -11.39
CA LYS A 117 -19.80 -5.17 -11.89
C LYS A 117 -19.22 -4.26 -10.80
N THR A 118 -19.43 -4.55 -9.52
CA THR A 118 -18.78 -3.83 -8.42
C THR A 118 -17.29 -4.13 -8.39
N MET A 119 -16.49 -3.17 -7.92
CA MET A 119 -15.06 -3.35 -7.68
C MET A 119 -14.82 -4.48 -6.66
N ILE A 120 -13.91 -5.39 -6.96
CA ILE A 120 -13.52 -6.48 -6.06
C ILE A 120 -12.40 -5.97 -5.15
N GLU A 121 -12.60 -6.10 -3.84
CA GLU A 121 -11.51 -6.00 -2.86
C GLU A 121 -10.80 -7.36 -2.77
N PRO A 122 -9.46 -7.42 -2.90
CA PRO A 122 -8.68 -8.65 -2.76
C PRO A 122 -8.64 -9.21 -1.34
#